data_AF-A0A7Y9WKG4-F1
#
_entry.id   AF-A0A7Y9WKG4-F1
#
_cell.length_a   1.000
_cell.length_b   1.000
_cell.length_c   1.000
_cell.angle_alpha   90.00
_cell.angle_beta   90.00
_cell.angle_gamma   90.00
#
_symmetry.space_group_name_H-M   'P 1'
#
loop_
_entity.id
_entity.type
_entity.pdbx_description
1 polymer ?
#
loop_
_entity_poly.entity_id
_entity_poly.type
_entity_poly.pdbx_seq_one_letter_code
_entity_poly.pdbx_strand_id
1 'polypeptide(L)' 'MTQRKTSLTVELPTPEAADLAVQAAKEGISTPELLGYHVLKSAYGYSHPLVLAFEARPKKGHEGTK' A
#
# COMPACT_ATOMS: atom_id res chain seq x y z
N MET A 1 12.42 -15.76 -10.63
CA MET A 1 11.58 -16.54 -9.70
C MET A 1 10.21 -15.90 -9.62
N THR A 2 9.15 -16.58 -10.07
CA THR A 2 7.78 -16.03 -10.08
C THR A 2 7.26 -15.99 -8.64
N GLN A 3 7.20 -14.80 -8.05
CA GLN A 3 6.69 -14.62 -6.70
C GLN A 3 5.18 -14.87 -6.72
N ARG A 4 4.75 -16.04 -6.23
CA ARG A 4 3.33 -16.39 -6.10
C ARG A 4 2.72 -15.47 -5.04
N LYS A 5 1.87 -14.55 -5.46
CA LYS A 5 1.06 -13.72 -4.56
C LYS A 5 -0.33 -14.36 -4.42
N THR A 6 -0.84 -14.38 -3.19
CA THR A 6 -2.21 -14.82 -2.89
C THR A 6 -3.02 -13.60 -2.47
N SER A 7 -4.24 -13.48 -2.96
CA SER A 7 -5.17 -12.41 -2.57
C SER A 7 -5.79 -12.70 -1.20
N LEU A 8 -5.85 -11.67 -0.36
CA LEU A 8 -6.56 -11.71 0.92
C LEU A 8 -7.68 -10.67 0.89
N THR A 9 -8.88 -11.08 1.26
CA THR A 9 -10.05 -10.20 1.38
C THR A 9 -10.20 -9.79 2.84
N VAL A 10 -10.48 -8.51 3.08
CA VAL A 10 -10.74 -7.95 4.41
C VAL A 10 -12.03 -7.16 4.36
N GLU A 11 -12.84 -7.32 5.40
CA GLU A 11 -14.03 -6.53 5.63
C GLU A 11 -13.66 -5.33 6.50
N LEU A 12 -13.80 -4.15 5.93
CA LEU A 12 -13.62 -2.87 6.60
C LEU A 12 -14.96 -2.13 6.58
N PRO A 13 -15.26 -1.33 7.60
CA PRO A 13 -16.42 -0.45 7.51
C PRO A 13 -16.21 0.56 6.36
N THR A 14 -17.32 0.96 5.74
CA THR A 14 -17.33 1.80 4.54
C THR A 14 -16.49 3.08 4.64
N PRO A 15 -16.52 3.86 5.74
CA PRO A 15 -15.73 5.08 5.81
C PRO A 15 -14.22 4.82 5.82
N GLU A 16 -13.75 3.77 6.52
CA GLU A 16 -12.33 3.41 6.57
C GLU A 16 -11.85 2.85 5.22
N ALA A 17 -12.70 2.07 4.53
CA ALA A 17 -12.38 1.60 3.18
C ALA A 17 -12.22 2.76 2.18
N ALA A 18 -13.05 3.80 2.31
CA ALA A 18 -12.94 5.01 1.50
C ALA A 18 -11.69 5.82 1.83
N ASP A 19 -11.36 6.01 3.11
CA ASP A 19 -10.14 6.71 3.52
C ASP A 19 -8.88 5.98 3.01
N LEU A 20 -8.87 4.65 3.09
CA LEU A 20 -7.76 3.83 2.59
C LEU A 20 -7.59 3.95 1.06
N ALA A 21 -8.69 4.04 0.31
CA ALA A 21 -8.62 4.32 -1.13
C ALA A 21 -8.07 5.73 -1.43
N VAL A 22 -8.42 6.73 -0.62
CA VAL A 22 -7.86 8.09 -0.74
C VAL A 22 -6.36 8.10 -0.41
N GLN A 23 -5.94 7.39 0.63
CA GLN A 23 -4.52 7.25 0.97
C GLN A 23 -3.74 6.54 -0.15
N ALA A 24 -4.31 5.47 -0.72
CA ALA A 24 -3.68 4.76 -1.83
C ALA A 24 -3.51 5.66 -3.06
N ALA A 25 -4.53 6.48 -3.36
CA ALA A 25 -4.46 7.46 -4.43
C ALA A 25 -3.37 8.53 -4.18
N LYS A 26 -3.22 9.01 -2.94
CA LYS A 26 -2.15 9.97 -2.55
C LYS A 26 -0.75 9.39 -2.74
N GLU A 27 -0.59 8.10 -2.47
CA GLU A 27 0.67 7.36 -2.64
C GLU A 27 0.89 6.90 -4.10
N GLY A 28 -0.11 7.09 -4.99
CA GLY A 28 -0.05 6.71 -6.40
C GLY A 28 -0.11 5.20 -6.65
N ILE A 29 -0.75 4.45 -5.76
CA ILE A 29 -0.84 2.98 -5.80
C ILE A 29 -2.29 2.48 -5.66
N SER A 30 -2.50 1.19 -5.87
CA SER A 30 -3.80 0.57 -5.66
C SER A 30 -4.09 0.31 -4.17
N THR A 31 -5.35 0.41 -3.77
CA THR A 31 -5.85 0.07 -2.42
C THR A 31 -5.35 -1.30 -1.93
N PRO A 32 -5.42 -2.41 -2.71
CA PRO A 32 -4.89 -3.71 -2.27
C PRO A 32 -3.37 -3.72 -2.08
N GLU A 33 -2.60 -2.92 -2.83
CA GLU A 33 -1.15 -2.79 -2.60
C GLU A 33 -0.86 -2.04 -1.29
N LEU A 34 -1.57 -0.94 -1.01
CA LEU A 34 -1.43 -0.20 0.23
C LEU A 34 -1.81 -1.07 1.43
N LEU A 35 -2.91 -1.82 1.32
CA LEU A 35 -3.34 -2.75 2.34
C LEU A 35 -2.31 -3.87 2.58
N GLY A 36 -1.76 -4.46 1.51
CA GLY A 36 -0.71 -5.46 1.62
C GLY A 36 0.53 -4.93 2.33
N TYR A 37 0.92 -3.68 2.04
CA TYR A 37 1.99 -2.99 2.76
C TYR A 37 1.68 -2.84 4.26
N HIS A 38 0.48 -2.37 4.62
CA HIS A 38 0.09 -2.23 6.03
C HIS A 38 0.04 -3.59 6.76
N VAL A 39 -0.47 -4.63 6.12
CA VAL A 39 -0.50 -5.99 6.69
C VAL A 39 0.92 -6.48 6.95
N LEU A 40 1.83 -6.34 5.98
CA LEU A 40 3.23 -6.74 6.14
C LEU A 40 3.94 -5.92 7.23
N LYS A 41 3.69 -4.62 7.27
CA LYS A 41 4.24 -3.72 8.29
C LYS A 41 3.74 -4.05 9.69
N SER A 42 2.45 -4.38 9.85
CA SER A 42 1.89 -4.77 11.15
C SER A 42 2.35 -6.16 11.60
N ALA A 43 2.49 -7.12 10.68
CA ALA A 43 2.87 -8.49 11.02
C ALA A 43 4.39 -8.67 11.25
N TYR A 44 5.22 -8.00 10.43
CA TYR A 44 6.67 -8.20 10.41
C TYR A 44 7.47 -6.95 10.77
N GLY A 45 6.81 -5.81 11.02
CA GLY A 45 7.45 -4.55 11.35
C GLY A 45 8.12 -3.86 10.14
N TYR A 46 8.89 -2.82 10.46
CA TYR A 46 9.63 -2.00 9.48
C TYR A 46 10.82 -2.74 8.84
N SER A 47 11.20 -3.91 9.35
CA SER A 47 12.35 -4.67 8.85
C SER A 47 12.04 -5.53 7.63
N HIS A 48 10.78 -5.61 7.21
CA HIS A 48 10.39 -6.45 6.07
C HIS A 48 10.89 -5.83 4.74
N PRO A 49 11.56 -6.59 3.85
CA PRO A 49 12.14 -6.05 2.62
C PRO A 49 11.12 -5.42 1.67
N LEU A 50 9.88 -5.89 1.66
CA LEU A 50 8.79 -5.26 0.88
C LEU A 50 8.32 -3.93 1.48
N VAL A 51 8.40 -3.75 2.80
CA VAL A 51 8.06 -2.48 3.48
C VAL A 51 9.16 -1.46 3.20
N LEU A 52 10.43 -1.87 3.31
CA LEU A 52 11.58 -1.04 2.93
C LEU A 52 11.57 -0.66 1.45
N ALA A 53 11.27 -1.62 0.56
CA ALA A 53 11.15 -1.34 -0.86
C ALA A 53 9.96 -0.39 -1.18
N PHE A 54 8.91 -0.44 -0.38
CA PHE A 54 7.76 0.46 -0.49
C PHE A 54 8.11 1.88 -0.02
N GLU A 55 8.80 2.03 1.11
CA GLU A 55 9.25 3.33 1.61
C GLU A 55 10.35 3.95 0.73
N ALA A 56 11.19 3.11 0.10
CA ALA A 56 12.23 3.55 -0.84
C ALA A 56 11.67 3.94 -2.22
N ARG A 57 10.39 3.69 -2.52
CA ARG A 57 9.79 4.13 -3.79
C ARG A 57 9.70 5.65 -3.81
N PRO A 58 10.13 6.32 -4.89
CA PRO A 58 9.82 7.73 -5.07
C PRO A 58 8.31 7.85 -5.20
N LYS A 59 7.67 8.36 -4.14
CA LYS A 59 6.25 8.69 -4.13
C LYS A 59 6.04 9.74 -5.20
N LYS A 60 5.43 9.37 -6.33
CA LYS A 60 5.02 10.30 -7.38
C LYS A 60 3.89 11.17 -6.82
N GLY A 61 4.25 12.13 -5.98
CA GLY A 61 3.46 13.35 -5.91
C GLY A 61 3.51 13.94 -7.31
N HIS A 62 2.35 14.11 -7.93
CA HIS A 62 2.21 14.93 -9.13
C HIS A 62 2.79 16.32 -8.81
N GLU A 63 4.06 16.55 -9.12
CA GLU A 63 4.54 17.89 -9.40
C GLU A 63 3.66 18.40 -10.54
N GLY A 64 2.79 19.36 -10.20
CA GLY A 64 1.89 19.98 -11.16
C GLY A 64 2.71 20.49 -12.33
N THR A 65 2.48 19.91 -13.51
CA THR A 65 2.93 20.50 -14.77
C THR A 65 2.17 21.82 -14.92
N LYS A 66 2.86 22.93 -14.63
CA LYS A 66 2.48 24.27 -15.05
C LYS A 66 2.43 24.38 -16.56
#